data_AF-S0JIU2-F1
#
_entry.id   AF-S0JIU2-F1
#
_cell.length_a   1.000
_cell.length_b   1.000
_cell.length_c   1.000
_cell.angle_alpha   90.00
_cell.angle_beta   90.00
_cell.angle_gamma   90.00
#
_symmetry.space_group_name_H-M   'P 1'
#
loop_
_entity.id
_entity.type
_entity.pdbx_description
1 polymer ?
#
loop_
_entity_poly.entity_id
_entity_poly.type
_entity_poly.pdbx_seq_one_letter_code
_entity_poly.pdbx_strand_id
1 'polypeptide(L)'
;MEDKFSEYVKRNDFLVCVDSDGCAMNTMDIKHFRCFGPCMVAEWELNAWQEEILARWNEINLYTMTRGINRFKGLARALREIQEKYCEIEELERLEQWVNETSELSNEALEREIAGADSVCLRKALSWSLAVNRSIEALDEADKQPFKGVKAALKKAYQEADIAVVSSANPEAVQKEWEIHGLLEYTDVVLAQDSGSKSFCISQLLRRGYQPEHVLMCGDAPGDLKASEENGVFFYPILAGREAESWEEFRETALKHFLEGSYGGVYQQEKTEQFLTRLKED
;
A
#
# COMPACT_ATOMS: atom_id res chain seq x y z
N MET A 1 -22.57 2.43 8.48
CA MET A 1 -21.21 2.96 8.54
C MET A 1 -21.36 4.46 8.56
N GLU A 2 -21.04 5.09 9.68
CA GLU A 2 -20.77 6.52 9.70
C GLU A 2 -19.69 6.79 8.66
N ASP A 3 -19.95 7.76 7.80
CA ASP A 3 -19.02 8.15 6.77
C ASP A 3 -17.77 8.71 7.48
N LYS A 4 -16.63 8.00 7.48
CA LYS A 4 -15.37 8.46 8.09
C LYS A 4 -14.97 9.83 7.52
N PHE A 5 -15.38 10.11 6.28
CA PHE A 5 -15.22 11.41 5.63
C PHE A 5 -16.30 12.43 6.04
N SER A 6 -17.18 12.17 6.99
CA SER A 6 -18.14 13.14 7.55
C SER A 6 -17.71 13.62 8.94
N GLU A 7 -17.05 12.75 9.71
CA GLU A 7 -16.56 13.04 11.06
C GLU A 7 -15.23 13.80 11.07
N TYR A 8 -14.41 13.62 10.03
CA TYR A 8 -13.16 14.37 9.89
C TYR A 8 -13.42 15.88 9.92
N VAL A 9 -12.57 16.68 10.56
CA VAL A 9 -12.70 18.14 10.54
C VAL A 9 -11.34 18.73 10.21
N LYS A 10 -11.28 19.50 9.13
CA LYS A 10 -10.07 20.24 8.73
C LYS A 10 -9.65 21.17 9.86
N ARG A 11 -8.43 21.04 10.36
CA ARG A 11 -7.83 21.88 11.40
C ARG A 11 -6.77 22.82 10.82
N ASN A 12 -6.02 22.39 9.82
CA ASN A 12 -4.99 23.20 9.15
C ASN A 12 -5.27 23.37 7.66
N ASP A 13 -4.61 24.34 7.03
CA ASP A 13 -4.70 24.52 5.58
C ASP A 13 -3.91 23.50 4.76
N PHE A 14 -2.99 22.77 5.41
CA PHE A 14 -2.17 21.72 4.81
C PHE A 14 -2.62 20.34 5.28
N LEU A 15 -2.47 19.35 4.39
CA LEU A 15 -2.78 17.94 4.63
C LEU A 15 -1.62 17.07 4.15
N VAL A 16 -1.16 16.16 5.00
CA VAL A 16 -0.24 15.08 4.61
C VAL A 16 -1.00 13.76 4.65
N CYS A 17 -1.17 13.16 3.48
CA CYS A 17 -1.65 11.79 3.34
C CYS A 17 -0.46 10.85 3.46
N VAL A 18 -0.59 9.75 4.20
CA VAL A 18 0.51 8.82 4.49
C VAL A 18 0.05 7.39 4.25
N ASP A 19 0.71 6.67 3.37
CA ASP A 19 0.51 5.22 3.29
C ASP A 19 1.10 4.51 4.51
N SER A 20 0.54 3.34 4.85
CA SER A 20 0.94 2.55 6.01
C SER A 20 2.07 1.58 5.66
N ASP A 21 1.76 0.44 5.07
CA ASP A 21 2.73 -0.63 4.80
C ASP A 21 3.77 -0.17 3.78
N GLY A 22 5.06 -0.32 4.08
CA GLY A 22 6.16 0.05 3.17
C GLY A 22 6.48 1.55 3.15
N CYS A 23 5.60 2.38 3.71
CA CYS A 23 5.77 3.83 3.83
C CYS A 23 6.04 4.23 5.29
N ALA A 24 5.05 4.18 6.17
CA ALA A 24 5.22 4.46 7.60
C ALA A 24 5.65 3.22 8.40
N MET A 25 5.09 2.06 8.06
CA MET A 25 5.28 0.80 8.75
C MET A 25 6.25 -0.10 7.99
N ASN A 26 7.25 -0.64 8.69
CA ASN A 26 8.24 -1.59 8.14
C ASN A 26 7.68 -3.02 8.09
N THR A 27 6.55 -3.15 7.41
CA THR A 27 5.71 -4.35 7.43
C THR A 27 5.53 -4.95 6.04
N MET A 28 5.81 -4.21 4.96
CA MET A 28 5.63 -4.70 3.60
C MET A 28 6.51 -5.93 3.33
N ASP A 29 7.82 -5.80 3.53
CA ASP A 29 8.78 -6.87 3.28
C ASP A 29 8.44 -8.14 4.08
N ILE A 30 8.26 -8.03 5.40
CA ILE A 30 7.99 -9.19 6.26
C ILE A 30 6.68 -9.90 5.88
N LYS A 31 5.64 -9.15 5.50
CA LYS A 31 4.36 -9.71 5.03
C LYS A 31 4.58 -10.48 3.74
N HIS A 32 5.37 -9.98 2.79
CA HIS A 32 5.66 -10.70 1.54
C HIS A 32 6.54 -11.93 1.75
N PHE A 33 7.61 -11.81 2.54
CA PHE A 33 8.56 -12.89 2.81
C PHE A 33 7.97 -14.04 3.62
N ARG A 34 7.09 -13.77 4.59
CA ARG A 34 6.58 -14.80 5.53
C ARG A 34 5.11 -15.17 5.32
N CYS A 35 4.33 -14.33 4.64
CA CYS A 35 2.90 -14.56 4.50
C CYS A 35 2.51 -14.76 3.04
N PHE A 36 2.58 -13.73 2.19
CA PHE A 36 2.00 -13.78 0.85
C PHE A 36 2.59 -14.90 -0.04
N GLY A 37 3.90 -14.86 -0.27
CA GLY A 37 4.59 -15.84 -1.10
C GLY A 37 4.51 -17.26 -0.53
N PRO A 38 4.86 -17.47 0.76
CA PRO A 38 4.77 -18.79 1.38
C PRO A 38 3.37 -19.40 1.36
N CYS A 39 2.31 -18.60 1.59
CA CYS A 39 0.94 -19.08 1.47
C CYS A 39 0.60 -19.48 0.03
N MET A 40 1.11 -18.78 -0.98
CA MET A 40 0.91 -19.15 -2.40
C MET A 40 1.59 -20.49 -2.70
N VAL A 41 2.83 -20.67 -2.27
CA VAL A 41 3.57 -21.93 -2.43
C VAL A 41 2.83 -23.09 -1.78
N ALA A 42 2.30 -22.89 -0.57
CA ALA A 42 1.54 -23.92 0.13
C ALA A 42 0.23 -24.26 -0.57
N GLU A 43 -0.57 -23.26 -0.97
CA GLU A 43 -1.89 -23.47 -1.59
C GLU A 43 -1.78 -24.18 -2.96
N TRP A 44 -0.74 -23.89 -3.76
CA TRP A 44 -0.50 -24.55 -5.06
C TRP A 44 0.50 -25.70 -5.01
N GLU A 45 0.92 -26.13 -3.81
CA GLU A 45 1.86 -27.24 -3.61
C GLU A 45 3.21 -27.10 -4.36
N LEU A 46 3.69 -25.86 -4.51
CA LEU A 46 4.84 -25.49 -5.35
C LEU A 46 6.21 -25.72 -4.67
N ASN A 47 6.29 -26.63 -3.70
CA ASN A 47 7.46 -26.84 -2.84
C ASN A 47 8.73 -27.19 -3.64
N ALA A 48 8.59 -27.82 -4.80
CA ALA A 48 9.70 -28.23 -5.64
C ALA A 48 10.53 -27.05 -6.21
N TRP A 49 9.95 -25.85 -6.30
CA TRP A 49 10.57 -24.64 -6.85
C TRP A 49 10.42 -23.45 -5.91
N GLN A 50 10.30 -23.72 -4.61
CA GLN A 50 9.95 -22.71 -3.61
C GLN A 50 10.95 -21.55 -3.60
N GLU A 51 12.25 -21.82 -3.67
CA GLU A 51 13.27 -20.77 -3.57
C GLU A 51 13.15 -19.77 -4.72
N GLU A 52 13.10 -20.26 -5.96
CA GLU A 52 12.98 -19.44 -7.16
C GLU A 52 11.65 -18.70 -7.24
N ILE A 53 10.55 -19.36 -6.88
CA ILE A 53 9.21 -18.77 -6.89
C ILE A 53 9.08 -17.67 -5.84
N LEU A 54 9.59 -17.88 -4.63
CA LEU A 54 9.56 -16.86 -3.59
C LEU A 54 10.46 -15.68 -3.93
N ALA A 55 11.66 -15.91 -4.46
CA ALA A 55 12.53 -14.84 -4.93
C ALA A 55 11.82 -13.98 -5.98
N ARG A 56 11.19 -14.61 -6.98
CA ARG A 56 10.45 -13.91 -8.03
C ARG A 56 9.20 -13.20 -7.51
N TRP A 57 8.47 -13.81 -6.57
CA TRP A 57 7.33 -13.17 -5.89
C TRP A 57 7.75 -11.86 -5.23
N ASN A 58 8.86 -11.88 -4.49
CA ASN A 58 9.34 -10.71 -3.76
C ASN A 58 9.82 -9.63 -4.72
N GLU A 59 10.55 -9.98 -5.76
CA GLU A 59 10.98 -9.03 -6.80
C GLU A 59 9.77 -8.29 -7.43
N ILE A 60 8.77 -9.03 -7.90
CA ILE A 60 7.56 -8.46 -8.52
C ILE A 60 6.83 -7.53 -7.54
N ASN A 61 6.64 -7.95 -6.29
CA ASN A 61 5.76 -7.22 -5.38
C ASN A 61 6.46 -6.18 -4.49
N LEU A 62 7.78 -6.19 -4.40
CA LEU A 62 8.54 -5.29 -3.53
C LEU A 62 9.47 -4.35 -4.30
N TYR A 63 10.08 -4.76 -5.41
CA TYR A 63 11.25 -4.04 -5.94
C TYR A 63 11.10 -3.55 -7.38
N THR A 64 9.94 -3.76 -8.00
CA THR A 64 9.66 -3.30 -9.37
C THR A 64 8.51 -2.30 -9.41
N MET A 65 8.14 -1.83 -10.60
CA MET A 65 6.95 -0.99 -10.84
C MET A 65 5.61 -1.65 -10.46
N THR A 66 5.60 -2.92 -10.03
CA THR A 66 4.42 -3.57 -9.41
C THR A 66 4.46 -3.58 -7.89
N ARG A 67 5.37 -2.83 -7.26
CA ARG A 67 5.40 -2.63 -5.80
C ARG A 67 4.04 -2.17 -5.27
N GLY A 68 3.57 -2.81 -4.19
CA GLY A 68 2.29 -2.47 -3.55
C GLY A 68 1.04 -2.70 -4.43
N ILE A 69 1.15 -3.50 -5.51
CA ILE A 69 -0.01 -3.88 -6.32
C ILE A 69 -1.04 -4.64 -5.47
N ASN A 70 -2.31 -4.60 -5.87
CA ASN A 70 -3.34 -5.41 -5.23
C ASN A 70 -2.94 -6.89 -5.21
N ARG A 71 -3.13 -7.55 -4.06
CA ARG A 71 -2.70 -8.93 -3.81
C ARG A 71 -3.16 -9.93 -4.88
N PHE A 72 -4.38 -9.80 -5.41
CA PHE A 72 -4.90 -10.72 -6.42
C PHE A 72 -4.28 -10.47 -7.80
N LYS A 73 -3.95 -9.20 -8.12
CA LYS A 73 -3.16 -8.86 -9.31
C LYS A 73 -1.75 -9.42 -9.22
N GLY A 74 -1.11 -9.28 -8.05
CA GLY A 74 0.19 -9.88 -7.76
C GLY A 74 0.14 -11.41 -7.90
N LEU A 75 -0.89 -12.05 -7.34
CA LEU A 75 -1.14 -13.49 -7.45
C LEU A 75 -1.29 -13.95 -8.90
N ALA A 76 -2.19 -13.32 -9.67
CA ALA A 76 -2.43 -13.70 -11.06
C ALA A 76 -1.15 -13.61 -11.91
N ARG A 77 -0.37 -12.53 -11.73
CA ARG A 77 0.92 -12.37 -12.42
C ARG A 77 1.93 -13.44 -12.02
N ALA A 78 2.07 -13.72 -10.73
CA ALA A 78 3.00 -14.73 -10.24
C ALA A 78 2.62 -16.13 -10.76
N LEU A 79 1.33 -16.50 -10.68
CA LEU A 79 0.82 -17.78 -11.17
C LEU A 79 1.00 -17.93 -12.68
N ARG A 80 0.85 -16.86 -13.46
CA ARG A 80 1.13 -16.87 -14.90
C ARG A 80 2.60 -17.17 -15.19
N GLU A 81 3.53 -16.48 -14.53
CA GLU A 81 4.96 -16.79 -14.69
C GLU A 81 5.31 -18.21 -14.23
N ILE A 82 4.64 -18.71 -13.18
CA ILE A 82 4.82 -20.08 -12.70
C ILE A 82 4.31 -21.10 -13.71
N GLN A 83 3.15 -20.83 -14.33
CA GLN A 83 2.56 -21.69 -15.34
C GLN A 83 3.46 -21.87 -16.56
N GLU A 84 4.08 -20.78 -17.00
CA GLU A 84 4.96 -20.79 -18.16
C GLU A 84 6.29 -21.52 -17.92
N LYS A 85 6.76 -21.56 -16.66
CA LYS A 85 8.11 -22.03 -16.32
C LYS A 85 8.15 -23.39 -15.62
N TYR A 86 7.16 -23.72 -14.79
CA TYR A 86 7.27 -24.82 -13.83
C TYR A 86 6.16 -25.87 -13.95
N CYS A 87 4.89 -25.49 -13.86
CA CYS A 87 3.78 -26.44 -13.87
C CYS A 87 2.44 -25.80 -14.27
N GLU A 88 1.52 -26.59 -14.83
CA GLU A 88 0.16 -26.13 -15.15
C GLU A 88 -0.58 -25.60 -13.91
N ILE A 89 -1.27 -24.46 -14.05
CA ILE A 89 -2.15 -23.89 -13.03
C ILE A 89 -3.59 -23.99 -13.54
N GLU A 90 -4.33 -24.95 -13.00
CA GLU A 90 -5.71 -25.23 -13.40
C GLU A 90 -6.60 -23.98 -13.34
N GLU A 91 -7.28 -23.68 -14.46
CA GLU A 91 -8.23 -22.56 -14.62
C GLU A 91 -7.65 -21.16 -14.31
N LEU A 92 -6.35 -20.94 -14.49
CA LEU A 92 -5.72 -19.63 -14.24
C LEU A 92 -6.40 -18.48 -15.00
N GLU A 93 -6.87 -18.71 -16.22
CA GLU A 93 -7.53 -17.71 -17.05
C GLU A 93 -8.78 -17.12 -16.37
N ARG A 94 -9.45 -17.90 -15.50
CA ARG A 94 -10.62 -17.42 -14.73
C ARG A 94 -10.21 -16.38 -13.68
N LEU A 95 -9.08 -16.59 -13.00
CA LEU A 95 -8.53 -15.62 -12.06
C LEU A 95 -8.09 -14.36 -12.78
N GLU A 96 -7.38 -14.48 -13.90
CA GLU A 96 -6.94 -13.32 -14.69
C GLU A 96 -8.11 -12.51 -15.22
N GLN A 97 -9.15 -13.17 -15.72
CA GLN A 97 -10.37 -12.50 -16.17
C GLN A 97 -11.00 -11.70 -15.02
N TRP A 98 -11.24 -12.34 -13.87
CA TRP A 98 -11.86 -11.67 -12.72
C TRP A 98 -11.04 -10.47 -12.26
N VAL A 99 -9.72 -10.62 -12.14
CA VAL A 99 -8.81 -9.55 -11.71
C VAL A 99 -8.84 -8.32 -12.64
N ASN A 100 -9.07 -8.54 -13.94
CA ASN A 100 -9.11 -7.49 -14.96
C ASN A 100 -10.49 -6.84 -15.10
N GLU A 101 -11.57 -7.58 -14.86
CA GLU A 101 -12.94 -7.13 -15.11
C GLU A 101 -13.65 -6.63 -13.84
N THR A 102 -13.24 -7.09 -12.66
CA THR A 102 -13.92 -6.73 -11.41
C THR A 102 -13.79 -5.24 -11.09
N SER A 103 -14.87 -4.68 -10.53
CA SER A 103 -14.87 -3.34 -9.96
C SER A 103 -14.30 -3.29 -8.54
N GLU A 104 -14.17 -4.44 -7.88
CA GLU A 104 -13.73 -4.57 -6.50
C GLU A 104 -12.81 -5.80 -6.33
N LEU A 105 -11.62 -5.59 -5.77
CA LEU A 105 -10.60 -6.63 -5.56
C LEU A 105 -10.48 -6.97 -4.06
N SER A 106 -11.53 -7.60 -3.53
CA SER A 106 -11.68 -7.99 -2.13
C SER A 106 -12.03 -9.48 -1.99
N ASN A 107 -11.94 -10.01 -0.78
CA ASN A 107 -12.38 -11.39 -0.50
C ASN A 107 -13.89 -11.52 -0.73
N GLU A 108 -14.65 -10.52 -0.31
CA GLU A 108 -16.11 -10.47 -0.44
C GLU A 108 -16.54 -10.41 -1.92
N ALA A 109 -15.81 -9.67 -2.75
CA ALA A 109 -16.06 -9.64 -4.20
C ALA A 109 -15.74 -10.98 -4.85
N LEU A 110 -14.64 -11.63 -4.44
CA LEU A 110 -14.24 -12.94 -4.94
C LEU A 110 -15.24 -14.04 -4.52
N GLU A 111 -15.76 -14.01 -3.29
CA GLU A 111 -16.83 -14.90 -2.82
C GLU A 111 -18.10 -14.76 -3.67
N ARG A 112 -18.50 -13.54 -4.01
CA ARG A 112 -19.64 -13.30 -4.91
C ARG A 112 -19.41 -13.84 -6.30
N GLU A 113 -18.19 -13.68 -6.85
CA GLU A 113 -17.83 -14.25 -8.15
C GLU A 113 -17.93 -15.77 -8.14
N ILE A 114 -17.35 -16.43 -7.13
CA ILE A 114 -17.39 -17.90 -6.96
C ILE A 114 -18.83 -18.41 -6.86
N ALA A 115 -19.71 -17.69 -6.16
CA ALA A 115 -21.12 -18.08 -6.03
C ALA A 115 -21.89 -17.99 -7.37
N GLY A 116 -21.48 -17.09 -8.27
CA GLY A 116 -22.09 -16.93 -9.60
C GLY A 116 -21.51 -17.87 -10.65
N ALA A 117 -20.19 -18.05 -10.65
CA ALA A 117 -19.46 -18.88 -11.61
C ALA A 117 -18.25 -19.52 -10.93
N ASP A 118 -18.47 -20.72 -10.38
CA ASP A 118 -17.47 -21.46 -9.62
C ASP A 118 -16.25 -21.82 -10.47
N SER A 119 -15.06 -21.79 -9.85
CA SER A 119 -13.78 -22.12 -10.48
C SER A 119 -12.79 -22.61 -9.42
N VAL A 120 -12.01 -23.63 -9.77
CA VAL A 120 -10.97 -24.17 -8.89
C VAL A 120 -9.98 -23.08 -8.52
N CYS A 121 -9.49 -22.32 -9.51
CA CYS A 121 -8.51 -21.26 -9.27
C CYS A 121 -9.05 -20.13 -8.38
N LEU A 122 -10.31 -19.72 -8.58
CA LEU A 122 -10.94 -18.67 -7.75
C LEU A 122 -11.10 -19.13 -6.29
N ARG A 123 -11.52 -20.38 -6.05
CA ARG A 123 -11.61 -20.94 -4.69
C ARG A 123 -10.23 -21.00 -4.01
N LYS A 124 -9.20 -21.40 -4.74
CA LYS A 124 -7.81 -21.42 -4.24
C LYS A 124 -7.29 -20.01 -3.96
N ALA A 125 -7.60 -19.03 -4.82
CA ALA A 125 -7.24 -17.63 -4.60
C ALA A 125 -7.93 -17.05 -3.34
N LEU A 126 -9.18 -17.40 -3.08
CA LEU A 126 -9.87 -17.02 -1.84
C LEU A 126 -9.24 -17.70 -0.61
N SER A 127 -9.00 -19.02 -0.69
CA SER A 127 -8.32 -19.79 0.36
C SER A 127 -6.96 -19.19 0.71
N TRP A 128 -6.15 -18.91 -0.31
CA TRP A 128 -4.87 -18.23 -0.20
C TRP A 128 -5.00 -16.87 0.50
N SER A 129 -5.91 -16.00 0.06
CA SER A 129 -6.06 -14.66 0.65
C SER A 129 -6.47 -14.72 2.12
N LEU A 130 -7.34 -15.67 2.49
CA LEU A 130 -7.71 -15.92 3.88
C LEU A 130 -6.54 -16.50 4.70
N ALA A 131 -5.73 -17.37 4.10
CA ALA A 131 -4.51 -17.90 4.74
C ALA A 131 -3.46 -16.80 4.97
N VAL A 132 -3.31 -15.89 4.02
CA VAL A 132 -2.45 -14.71 4.16
C VAL A 132 -2.89 -13.84 5.34
N ASN A 133 -4.19 -13.53 5.46
CA ASN A 133 -4.70 -12.74 6.59
C ASN A 133 -4.35 -13.39 7.94
N ARG A 134 -4.61 -14.70 8.09
CA ARG A 134 -4.24 -15.46 9.30
C ARG A 134 -2.73 -15.44 9.56
N SER A 135 -1.92 -15.54 8.52
CA SER A 135 -0.45 -15.53 8.64
C SER A 135 0.07 -14.15 9.10
N ILE A 136 -0.51 -13.06 8.59
CA ILE A 136 -0.17 -11.68 9.01
C ILE A 136 -0.58 -11.42 10.46
N GLU A 137 -1.75 -11.90 10.87
CA GLU A 137 -2.21 -11.81 12.26
C GLU A 137 -1.28 -12.56 13.23
N ALA A 138 -0.72 -13.68 12.79
CA ALA A 138 0.21 -14.50 13.55
C ALA A 138 1.66 -13.97 13.58
N LEU A 139 2.00 -12.92 12.83
CA LEU A 139 3.30 -12.26 12.93
C LEU A 139 3.48 -11.60 14.30
N ASP A 140 4.67 -11.73 14.87
CA ASP A 140 5.03 -11.10 16.13
C ASP A 140 4.93 -9.58 16.02
N GLU A 141 4.40 -8.92 17.05
CA GLU A 141 4.31 -7.45 17.10
C GLU A 141 5.70 -6.79 17.03
N ALA A 142 6.75 -7.50 17.46
CA ALA A 142 8.14 -7.04 17.34
C ALA A 142 8.57 -6.87 15.87
N ASP A 143 7.94 -7.58 14.92
CA ASP A 143 8.21 -7.47 13.49
C ASP A 143 7.42 -6.34 12.80
N LYS A 144 6.45 -5.73 13.51
CA LYS A 144 5.52 -4.72 12.95
C LYS A 144 5.91 -3.29 13.33
N GLN A 145 7.20 -2.97 13.28
CA GLN A 145 7.70 -1.66 13.72
C GLN A 145 7.52 -0.57 12.66
N PRO A 146 7.32 0.70 13.04
CA PRO A 146 7.46 1.81 12.12
C PRO A 146 8.91 1.98 11.68
N PHE A 147 9.12 2.55 10.49
CA PHE A 147 10.46 2.96 10.09
C PHE A 147 11.02 4.01 11.05
N LYS A 148 12.35 3.99 11.21
CA LYS A 148 13.05 4.99 12.03
C LYS A 148 12.76 6.39 11.49
N GLY A 149 12.39 7.31 12.40
CA GLY A 149 12.13 8.71 12.05
C GLY A 149 10.65 9.05 11.82
N VAL A 150 9.81 8.08 11.47
CA VAL A 150 8.37 8.27 11.17
C VAL A 150 7.65 9.04 12.27
N LYS A 151 7.71 8.57 13.52
CA LYS A 151 7.02 9.23 14.64
C LYS A 151 7.45 10.69 14.83
N ALA A 152 8.74 10.97 14.65
CA ALA A 152 9.27 12.34 14.79
C ALA A 152 8.85 13.23 13.60
N ALA A 153 8.80 12.67 12.40
CA ALA A 153 8.33 13.34 11.19
C ALA A 153 6.83 13.67 11.29
N LEU A 154 5.99 12.69 11.65
CA LEU A 154 4.55 12.89 11.85
C LEU A 154 4.28 13.92 12.94
N LYS A 155 4.96 13.82 14.08
CA LYS A 155 4.83 14.81 15.17
C LYS A 155 5.15 16.24 14.72
N LYS A 156 6.16 16.41 13.85
CA LYS A 156 6.53 17.72 13.31
C LYS A 156 5.47 18.22 12.33
N ALA A 157 5.06 17.38 11.38
CA ALA A 157 4.03 17.73 10.40
C ALA A 157 2.69 18.06 11.05
N TYR A 158 2.28 17.29 12.07
CA TYR A 158 1.03 17.46 12.81
C TYR A 158 0.87 18.85 13.46
N GLN A 159 1.97 19.60 13.66
CA GLN A 159 1.89 20.97 14.21
C GLN A 159 1.24 21.96 13.23
N GLU A 160 1.41 21.74 11.93
CA GLU A 160 1.06 22.71 10.88
C GLU A 160 0.22 22.10 9.73
N ALA A 161 0.05 20.79 9.73
CA ALA A 161 -0.76 20.04 8.78
C ALA A 161 -1.66 19.03 9.49
N ASP A 162 -2.79 18.72 8.86
CA ASP A 162 -3.59 17.57 9.22
C ASP A 162 -2.96 16.31 8.62
N ILE A 163 -3.13 15.17 9.28
CA ILE A 163 -2.52 13.89 8.87
C ILE A 163 -3.61 12.87 8.62
N ALA A 164 -3.64 12.33 7.40
CA ALA A 164 -4.54 11.25 7.02
C ALA A 164 -3.75 9.98 6.66
N VAL A 165 -4.07 8.85 7.30
CA VAL A 165 -3.58 7.56 6.82
C VAL A 165 -4.43 7.16 5.62
N VAL A 166 -3.79 6.83 4.50
CA VAL A 166 -4.45 6.40 3.26
C VAL A 166 -3.83 5.09 2.80
N SER A 167 -4.43 3.97 3.19
CA SER A 167 -3.84 2.65 3.01
C SER A 167 -4.78 1.64 2.33
N SER A 168 -4.18 0.72 1.59
CA SER A 168 -4.87 -0.43 0.99
C SER A 168 -4.89 -1.66 1.92
N ALA A 169 -4.40 -1.52 3.15
CA ALA A 169 -4.36 -2.60 4.13
C ALA A 169 -5.69 -2.76 4.90
N ASN A 170 -5.80 -3.86 5.64
CA ASN A 170 -6.96 -4.13 6.48
C ASN A 170 -7.13 -3.04 7.57
N PRO A 171 -8.34 -2.51 7.81
CA PRO A 171 -8.53 -1.38 8.73
C PRO A 171 -8.15 -1.70 10.17
N GLU A 172 -8.48 -2.90 10.66
CA GLU A 172 -8.14 -3.33 12.01
C GLU A 172 -6.62 -3.48 12.19
N ALA A 173 -5.94 -4.00 11.17
CA ALA A 173 -4.48 -4.11 11.17
C ALA A 173 -3.82 -2.72 11.22
N VAL A 174 -4.21 -1.80 10.35
CA VAL A 174 -3.67 -0.43 10.32
C VAL A 174 -3.91 0.27 11.65
N GLN A 175 -5.15 0.22 12.15
CA GLN A 175 -5.53 0.85 13.41
C GLN A 175 -4.68 0.32 14.56
N LYS A 176 -4.59 -1.00 14.70
CA LYS A 176 -3.83 -1.66 15.77
C LYS A 176 -2.34 -1.33 15.70
N GLU A 177 -1.73 -1.46 14.52
CA GLU A 177 -0.30 -1.20 14.29
C GLU A 177 0.03 0.27 14.63
N TRP A 178 -0.76 1.23 14.14
CA TRP A 178 -0.54 2.64 14.42
C TRP A 178 -0.79 3.01 15.90
N GLU A 179 -1.75 2.36 16.56
CA GLU A 179 -2.05 2.59 17.98
C GLU A 179 -0.92 2.11 18.88
N ILE A 180 -0.46 0.87 18.70
CA ILE A 180 0.61 0.25 19.50
C ILE A 180 1.88 1.10 19.48
N HIS A 181 2.19 1.69 18.33
CA HIS A 181 3.38 2.53 18.16
C HIS A 181 3.15 4.02 18.51
N GLY A 182 1.94 4.38 18.92
CA GLY A 182 1.55 5.74 19.29
C GLY A 182 1.72 6.71 18.12
N LEU A 183 1.40 6.27 16.91
CA LEU A 183 1.34 7.10 15.70
C LEU A 183 -0.04 7.76 15.55
N LEU A 184 -1.09 7.12 16.07
CA LEU A 184 -2.45 7.68 16.07
C LEU A 184 -2.56 9.01 16.83
N GLU A 185 -1.68 9.27 17.80
CA GLU A 185 -1.58 10.57 18.49
C GLU A 185 -1.33 11.73 17.50
N TYR A 186 -0.75 11.44 16.34
CA TYR A 186 -0.41 12.40 15.29
C TYR A 186 -1.18 12.12 13.99
N THR A 187 -2.40 11.59 14.09
CA THR A 187 -3.26 11.22 12.96
C THR A 187 -4.66 11.76 13.19
N ASP A 188 -5.22 12.46 12.20
CA ASP A 188 -6.58 13.03 12.28
C ASP A 188 -7.64 12.09 11.68
N VAL A 189 -7.27 11.22 10.73
CA VAL A 189 -8.18 10.21 10.16
C VAL A 189 -7.42 8.99 9.62
N VAL A 190 -8.01 7.80 9.77
CA VAL A 190 -7.51 6.55 9.19
C VAL A 190 -8.45 6.05 8.11
N LEU A 191 -7.98 6.07 6.86
CA LEU A 191 -8.69 5.61 5.67
C LEU A 191 -7.97 4.36 5.15
N ALA A 192 -8.55 3.20 5.43
CA ALA A 192 -8.00 1.90 5.05
C ALA A 192 -8.76 1.31 3.85
N GLN A 193 -8.56 0.03 3.52
CA GLN A 193 -9.17 -0.61 2.34
C GLN A 193 -10.71 -0.54 2.29
N ASP A 194 -11.37 -0.36 3.45
CA ASP A 194 -12.83 -0.21 3.57
C ASP A 194 -13.33 1.18 3.14
N SER A 195 -12.42 2.13 2.95
CA SER A 195 -12.72 3.54 2.69
C SER A 195 -12.67 3.89 1.18
N GLY A 196 -12.39 2.91 0.33
CA GLY A 196 -12.23 3.06 -1.12
C GLY A 196 -10.77 3.08 -1.57
N SER A 197 -10.54 3.41 -2.84
CA SER A 197 -9.18 3.52 -3.38
C SER A 197 -8.45 4.73 -2.79
N LYS A 198 -7.11 4.71 -2.76
CA LYS A 198 -6.30 5.85 -2.31
C LYS A 198 -6.67 7.15 -3.04
N SER A 199 -6.86 7.08 -4.35
CA SER A 199 -7.31 8.19 -5.17
C SER A 199 -8.69 8.71 -4.76
N PHE A 200 -9.65 7.80 -4.48
CA PHE A 200 -10.96 8.19 -3.96
C PHE A 200 -10.85 8.86 -2.58
N CYS A 201 -10.07 8.30 -1.66
CA CYS A 201 -9.82 8.86 -0.33
C CYS A 201 -9.28 10.29 -0.40
N ILE A 202 -8.23 10.53 -1.20
CA ILE A 202 -7.65 11.86 -1.41
C ILE A 202 -8.70 12.82 -2.00
N SER A 203 -9.50 12.35 -2.98
CA SER A 203 -10.57 13.17 -3.57
C SER A 203 -11.63 13.60 -2.56
N GLN A 204 -11.98 12.73 -1.59
CA GLN A 204 -12.93 13.07 -0.54
C GLN A 204 -12.32 14.04 0.46
N LEU A 205 -11.03 13.90 0.80
CA LEU A 205 -10.32 14.83 1.65
C LEU A 205 -10.23 16.23 1.00
N LEU A 206 -9.94 16.33 -0.29
CA LEU A 206 -9.94 17.61 -1.03
C LEU A 206 -11.29 18.35 -0.93
N ARG A 207 -12.41 17.61 -0.98
CA ARG A 207 -13.77 18.18 -0.82
C ARG A 207 -14.01 18.82 0.55
N ARG A 208 -13.11 18.61 1.51
CA ARG A 208 -13.12 19.28 2.83
C ARG A 208 -12.50 20.67 2.80
N GLY A 209 -12.09 21.16 1.64
CA GLY A 209 -11.63 22.54 1.43
C GLY A 209 -10.12 22.72 1.47
N TYR A 210 -9.35 21.69 1.12
CA TYR A 210 -7.91 21.84 0.84
C TYR A 210 -7.70 22.29 -0.59
N GLN A 211 -6.69 23.13 -0.80
CA GLN A 211 -6.17 23.37 -2.14
C GLN A 211 -5.29 22.19 -2.55
N PRO A 212 -5.27 21.76 -3.82
CA PRO A 212 -4.43 20.65 -4.26
C PRO A 212 -2.93 20.85 -3.93
N GLU A 213 -2.44 22.08 -4.01
CA GLU A 213 -1.06 22.46 -3.68
C GLU A 213 -0.76 22.42 -2.16
N HIS A 214 -1.78 22.23 -1.33
CA HIS A 214 -1.65 22.06 0.12
C HIS A 214 -1.95 20.62 0.55
N VAL A 215 -1.92 19.66 -0.39
CA VAL A 215 -2.01 18.23 -0.09
C VAL A 215 -0.75 17.54 -0.58
N LEU A 216 -0.13 16.73 0.29
CA LEU A 216 1.06 15.95 0.00
C LEU A 216 0.81 14.48 0.34
N MET A 217 0.98 13.59 -0.63
CA MET A 217 0.90 12.14 -0.43
C MET A 217 2.30 11.57 -0.24
N CYS A 218 2.59 11.08 0.95
CA CYS A 218 3.75 10.26 1.27
C CYS A 218 3.44 8.79 0.96
N GLY A 219 4.20 8.18 0.07
CA GLY A 219 4.00 6.77 -0.30
C GLY A 219 5.23 6.13 -0.95
N ASP A 220 5.25 4.81 -0.98
CA ASP A 220 6.36 4.00 -1.48
C ASP A 220 6.00 3.18 -2.73
N ALA A 221 4.73 3.20 -3.17
CA ALA A 221 4.26 2.40 -4.28
C ALA A 221 3.79 3.26 -5.47
N PRO A 222 3.86 2.76 -6.72
CA PRO A 222 3.35 3.48 -7.89
C PRO A 222 1.86 3.83 -7.80
N GLY A 223 1.08 3.09 -7.01
CA GLY A 223 -0.31 3.42 -6.71
C GLY A 223 -0.48 4.74 -5.97
N ASP A 224 0.48 5.13 -5.12
CA ASP A 224 0.48 6.40 -4.38
C ASP A 224 0.79 7.57 -5.30
N LEU A 225 1.82 7.43 -6.14
CA LEU A 225 2.15 8.41 -7.17
C LEU A 225 0.93 8.65 -8.08
N LYS A 226 0.33 7.56 -8.59
CA LYS A 226 -0.86 7.65 -9.44
C LYS A 226 -2.04 8.33 -8.75
N ALA A 227 -2.31 7.98 -7.50
CA ALA A 227 -3.38 8.61 -6.72
C ALA A 227 -3.14 10.12 -6.53
N SER A 228 -1.87 10.51 -6.40
CA SER A 228 -1.46 11.92 -6.30
C SER A 228 -1.72 12.66 -7.62
N GLU A 229 -1.28 12.08 -8.74
CA GLU A 229 -1.46 12.63 -10.09
C GLU A 229 -2.94 12.77 -10.46
N GLU A 230 -3.76 11.75 -10.19
CA GLU A 230 -5.21 11.76 -10.47
C GLU A 230 -5.95 12.85 -9.71
N ASN A 231 -5.43 13.28 -8.55
CA ASN A 231 -6.01 14.33 -7.72
C ASN A 231 -5.30 15.69 -7.86
N GLY A 232 -4.24 15.77 -8.68
CA GLY A 232 -3.46 17.00 -8.85
C GLY A 232 -2.74 17.47 -7.58
N VAL A 233 -2.44 16.55 -6.65
CA VAL A 233 -1.76 16.85 -5.39
C VAL A 233 -0.28 16.49 -5.47
N PHE A 234 0.51 16.94 -4.50
CA PHE A 234 1.94 16.60 -4.47
C PHE A 234 2.17 15.16 -4.02
N PHE A 235 3.29 14.59 -4.48
CA PHE A 235 3.77 13.27 -4.10
C PHE A 235 5.17 13.39 -3.48
N TYR A 236 5.37 12.75 -2.32
CA TYR A 236 6.67 12.56 -1.68
C TYR A 236 6.98 11.06 -1.56
N PRO A 237 8.08 10.58 -2.16
CA PRO A 237 8.40 9.16 -2.15
C PRO A 237 9.11 8.74 -0.87
N ILE A 238 8.66 7.63 -0.31
CA ILE A 238 9.46 6.81 0.60
C ILE A 238 10.17 5.76 -0.24
N LEU A 239 11.51 5.85 -0.33
CA LEU A 239 12.29 5.04 -1.26
C LEU A 239 12.58 3.66 -0.68
N ALA A 240 12.26 2.60 -1.43
CA ALA A 240 12.51 1.21 -1.02
C ALA A 240 13.99 0.97 -0.68
N GLY A 241 14.27 0.44 0.51
CA GLY A 241 15.61 0.24 1.07
C GLY A 241 16.32 1.50 1.57
N ARG A 242 15.67 2.67 1.50
CA ARG A 242 16.14 3.97 2.03
C ARG A 242 15.05 4.68 2.85
N GLU A 243 14.12 3.93 3.44
CA GLU A 243 12.90 4.46 4.04
C GLU A 243 13.19 5.39 5.23
N ALA A 244 14.14 5.01 6.08
CA ALA A 244 14.57 5.85 7.21
C ALA A 244 15.19 7.18 6.75
N GLU A 245 15.93 7.17 5.64
CA GLU A 245 16.56 8.35 5.07
C GLU A 245 15.51 9.25 4.39
N SER A 246 14.52 8.66 3.71
CA SER A 246 13.35 9.39 3.20
C SER A 246 12.59 10.09 4.32
N TRP A 247 12.33 9.42 5.46
CA TRP A 247 11.64 10.07 6.58
C TRP A 247 12.47 11.16 7.26
N GLU A 248 13.80 11.01 7.31
CA GLU A 248 14.69 12.06 7.78
C GLU A 248 14.66 13.28 6.85
N GLU A 249 14.80 13.08 5.54
CA GLU A 249 14.74 14.16 4.55
C GLU A 249 13.35 14.84 4.54
N PHE A 250 12.27 14.05 4.67
CA PHE A 250 10.92 14.59 4.80
C PHE A 250 10.84 15.59 5.96
N ARG A 251 11.32 15.18 7.13
CA ARG A 251 11.27 15.98 8.35
C ARG A 251 12.13 17.23 8.26
N GLU A 252 13.33 17.13 7.72
CA GLU A 252 14.30 18.24 7.71
C GLU A 252 14.09 19.22 6.55
N THR A 253 13.61 18.73 5.40
CA THR A 253 13.63 19.47 4.14
C THR A 253 12.25 19.51 3.46
N ALA A 254 11.67 18.34 3.16
CA ALA A 254 10.47 18.28 2.31
C ALA A 254 9.26 18.98 2.94
N LEU A 255 9.06 18.78 4.25
CA LEU A 255 7.97 19.41 5.00
C LEU A 255 8.08 20.94 4.97
N LYS A 256 9.28 21.50 5.04
CA LYS A 256 9.50 22.94 4.92
C LYS A 256 9.13 23.44 3.53
N HIS A 257 9.61 22.77 2.49
CA HIS A 257 9.24 23.12 1.12
C HIS A 257 7.72 23.08 0.90
N PHE A 258 7.05 22.08 1.48
CA PHE A 258 5.61 21.94 1.42
C PHE A 258 4.88 23.10 2.09
N LEU A 259 5.19 23.39 3.35
CA LEU A 259 4.53 24.45 4.12
C LEU A 259 4.82 25.87 3.59
N GLU A 260 5.98 26.08 2.96
CA GLU A 260 6.36 27.36 2.35
C GLU A 260 5.88 27.51 0.90
N GLY A 261 5.16 26.52 0.35
CA GLY A 261 4.64 26.56 -1.03
C GLY A 261 5.72 26.44 -2.12
N SER A 262 6.90 25.92 -1.77
CA SER A 262 8.05 25.72 -2.68
C SER A 262 8.32 24.26 -3.05
N TYR A 263 7.41 23.35 -2.70
CA TYR A 263 7.53 21.91 -3.01
C TYR A 263 7.36 21.59 -4.49
N GLY A 264 6.38 22.23 -5.14
CA GLY A 264 6.10 22.02 -6.55
C GLY A 264 7.25 22.46 -7.47
N GLY A 265 7.24 21.97 -8.71
CA GLY A 265 8.28 22.27 -9.69
C GLY A 265 9.52 21.39 -9.52
N VAL A 266 10.69 21.99 -9.36
CA VAL A 266 11.98 21.27 -9.42
C VAL A 266 12.10 20.21 -8.32
N TYR A 267 11.72 20.55 -7.08
CA TYR A 267 11.87 19.61 -5.96
C TYR A 267 10.99 18.37 -6.13
N GLN A 268 9.70 18.54 -6.44
CA GLN A 268 8.83 17.41 -6.75
C GLN A 268 9.33 16.57 -7.93
N GLN A 269 9.82 17.20 -9.00
CA GLN A 269 10.35 16.47 -10.17
C GLN A 269 11.55 15.60 -9.79
N GLU A 270 12.50 16.15 -9.01
CA GLU A 270 13.65 15.41 -8.52
C GLU A 270 13.23 14.21 -7.67
N LYS A 271 12.28 14.39 -6.75
CA LYS A 271 11.76 13.31 -5.91
C LYS A 271 11.09 12.21 -6.74
N THR A 272 10.22 12.58 -7.68
CA THR A 272 9.57 11.61 -8.57
C THR A 272 10.58 10.86 -9.44
N GLU A 273 11.64 11.51 -9.92
CA GLU A 273 12.70 10.85 -10.69
C GLU A 273 13.49 9.84 -9.84
N GLN A 274 13.84 10.21 -8.60
CA GLN A 274 14.48 9.29 -7.64
C GLN A 274 13.61 8.05 -7.40
N PHE A 275 12.31 8.25 -7.22
CA PHE A 275 11.34 7.18 -7.03
C PHE A 275 11.28 6.22 -8.23
N LEU A 276 11.09 6.75 -9.43
CA LEU A 276 10.99 5.95 -10.65
C LEU A 276 12.29 5.23 -10.97
N THR A 277 13.44 5.84 -10.71
CA THR A 277 14.75 5.20 -10.90
C THR A 277 14.91 4.01 -9.97
N ARG A 278 14.47 4.15 -8.71
CA ARG A 278 14.60 3.09 -7.69
C ARG A 278 13.77 1.84 -7.99
N LEU A 279 12.65 1.97 -8.68
CA LEU A 279 11.74 0.86 -9.05
C LEU A 279 11.96 0.32 -10.47
N LYS A 280 12.93 0.88 -11.21
CA LYS A 280 13.28 0.48 -12.59
C LYS A 280 14.48 -0.46 -12.68
N GLU A 281 15.14 -0.78 -11.57
CA GLU A 281 16.29 -1.68 -11.58
C GLU A 281 15.82 -3.14 -11.78
N ASP A 282 15.94 -3.61 -13.03
CA ASP A 282 16.01 -5.04 -13.42
C ASP A 282 17.45 -5.57 -13.21
#